data_AF-A0A8T7C4A7-F1
#
_entry.id   AF-A0A8T7C4A7-F1
#
_cell.length_a   1.000
_cell.length_b   1.000
_cell.length_c   1.000
_cell.angle_alpha   90.00
_cell.angle_beta   90.00
_cell.angle_gamma   90.00
#
_symmetry.space_group_name_H-M   'P 1'
#
loop_
_entity.id
_entity.type
_entity.pdbx_description
1 polymer ?
#
loop_
_entity_poly.entity_id
_entity_poly.type
_entity_poly.pdbx_seq_one_letter_code
_entity_poly.pdbx_strand_id
1 'polypeptide(L)'
;MTMPKSRCFLLLLLLICSACQSTPPAGSVTRIAFGSCNRSDLPQPLWSPILESEPQLWIWTGDNVYGDTLDMSVLATKYREQSANPGYQQLQARV
;
A
#
# COMPACT_ATOMS: atom_id res chain seq x y z
N MET A 1 -7.48 -52.79 -16.47
CA MET A 1 -7.22 -51.52 -15.78
C MET A 1 -6.62 -50.54 -16.79
N THR A 2 -7.45 -49.74 -17.45
CA THR A 2 -7.03 -48.74 -18.45
C THR A 2 -7.11 -47.36 -17.81
N MET A 3 -5.97 -46.69 -17.60
CA MET A 3 -5.99 -45.30 -17.16
C MET A 3 -6.63 -44.42 -18.26
N PRO A 4 -7.62 -43.57 -17.95
CA PRO A 4 -8.27 -42.73 -18.96
C PRO A 4 -7.26 -41.70 -19.48
N LYS A 5 -6.98 -41.71 -20.79
CA LYS A 5 -6.07 -40.79 -21.51
C LYS A 5 -6.35 -39.30 -21.23
N SER A 6 -7.59 -38.97 -20.87
CA SER A 6 -8.04 -37.62 -20.48
C SER A 6 -7.40 -37.11 -19.19
N ARG A 7 -7.04 -38.00 -18.24
CA ARG A 7 -6.38 -37.62 -16.99
C ARG A 7 -4.92 -37.22 -17.17
N CYS A 8 -4.18 -37.86 -18.08
CA CYS A 8 -2.80 -37.48 -18.40
C CYS A 8 -2.70 -36.12 -19.10
N PHE A 9 -3.68 -35.76 -19.94
CA PHE A 9 -3.68 -34.49 -20.67
C PHE A 9 -3.93 -33.29 -19.75
N LEU A 10 -4.81 -33.44 -18.75
CA LEU A 10 -5.10 -32.40 -17.77
C LEU A 10 -3.92 -32.16 -16.80
N LEU A 11 -3.18 -33.22 -16.44
CA LEU A 11 -1.96 -33.14 -15.64
C LEU A 11 -0.82 -32.42 -16.39
N LEU A 12 -0.71 -32.63 -17.71
CA LEU A 12 0.32 -32.00 -18.54
C LEU A 12 0.07 -30.48 -18.73
N LEU A 13 -1.21 -30.06 -18.81
CA LEU A 13 -1.58 -28.64 -18.92
C LEU A 13 -1.24 -27.84 -17.65
N LEU A 14 -1.43 -28.45 -16.46
CA LEU A 14 -1.09 -27.85 -15.17
C LEU A 14 0.43 -27.67 -14.97
N LEU A 15 1.24 -28.58 -15.53
CA LEU A 15 2.71 -28.52 -15.46
C LEU A 15 3.31 -27.37 -16.27
N ILE A 16 2.73 -27.02 -17.43
CA ILE A 16 3.22 -25.94 -18.29
C ILE A 16 2.97 -24.56 -17.66
N CYS A 17 1.90 -24.41 -16.86
CA CYS A 17 1.52 -23.15 -16.23
C CYS A 17 2.46 -22.73 -15.07
N SER A 18 3.11 -23.68 -14.40
CA SER A 18 4.04 -23.37 -13.29
C SER A 18 5.39 -22.80 -13.73
N ALA A 19 5.81 -22.98 -14.97
CA ALA A 19 7.14 -22.60 -15.44
C ALA A 19 7.32 -21.08 -15.68
N CYS A 20 6.25 -20.27 -15.58
CA CYS A 20 6.27 -18.83 -15.91
C CYS A 20 6.14 -17.90 -14.69
N GLN A 21 6.15 -18.40 -13.45
CA GLN A 21 5.99 -17.54 -12.27
C GLN A 21 7.33 -16.91 -11.87
N SER A 22 7.59 -15.69 -12.36
CA SER A 22 8.66 -14.83 -11.87
C SER A 22 8.26 -14.21 -10.53
N THR A 23 8.61 -14.88 -9.43
CA THR A 23 8.44 -14.31 -8.09
C THR A 23 9.52 -13.25 -7.86
N PRO A 24 9.16 -12.02 -7.48
CA PRO A 24 10.13 -11.00 -7.09
C PRO A 24 11.03 -11.51 -5.98
N PRO A 25 12.33 -11.12 -5.95
CA PRO A 25 13.21 -11.44 -4.84
C PRO A 25 12.57 -11.10 -3.49
N ALA A 26 12.80 -11.92 -2.47
CA ALA A 26 12.33 -11.65 -1.12
C ALA A 26 12.76 -10.24 -0.67
N GLY A 27 11.81 -9.45 -0.17
CA GLY A 27 12.04 -8.05 0.22
C GLY A 27 11.86 -7.03 -0.92
N SER A 28 11.49 -7.44 -2.13
CA SER A 28 11.14 -6.48 -3.20
C SER A 28 9.84 -5.73 -2.87
N VAL A 29 9.87 -4.42 -3.04
CA VAL A 29 8.67 -3.57 -3.01
C VAL A 29 7.93 -3.76 -4.33
N THR A 30 6.75 -4.37 -4.28
CA THR A 30 5.84 -4.62 -5.40
C THR A 30 4.55 -3.81 -5.30
N ARG A 31 4.29 -3.19 -4.13
CA ARG A 31 3.12 -2.36 -3.90
C ARG A 31 3.47 -1.05 -3.21
N ILE A 32 3.31 0.04 -3.96
CA ILE A 32 3.57 1.40 -3.50
C ILE A 32 2.24 2.15 -3.48
N ALA A 33 1.90 2.73 -2.33
CA ALA A 33 0.84 3.72 -2.23
C ALA A 33 1.46 5.12 -2.17
N PHE A 34 0.77 6.11 -2.70
CA PHE A 34 1.21 7.50 -2.69
C PHE A 34 0.02 8.43 -2.54
N GLY A 35 0.27 9.64 -2.05
CA GLY A 35 -0.77 10.64 -1.87
C GLY A 35 -0.24 12.05 -1.67
N SER A 36 -1.16 13.01 -1.73
CA SER A 36 -0.93 14.44 -1.49
C SER A 36 -2.19 15.07 -0.91
N CYS A 37 -2.16 16.38 -0.67
CA CYS A 37 -3.33 17.19 -0.32
C CYS A 37 -4.02 16.74 0.98
N ASN A 38 -3.23 16.42 2.01
CA ASN A 38 -3.73 15.95 3.29
C ASN A 38 -4.12 17.12 4.22
N ARG A 39 -5.35 17.60 4.05
CA ARG A 39 -5.99 18.57 4.95
C ARG A 39 -6.35 17.91 6.28
N SER A 40 -5.40 17.89 7.22
CA SER A 40 -5.51 17.19 8.52
C SER A 40 -6.67 17.66 9.40
N ASP A 41 -7.18 18.85 9.15
CA ASP A 41 -8.34 19.49 9.80
C ASP A 41 -9.70 18.94 9.33
N LEU A 42 -9.72 18.15 8.25
CA LEU A 42 -10.91 17.52 7.71
C LEU A 42 -10.95 16.01 8.00
N PRO A 43 -12.14 15.37 7.99
CA PRO A 43 -12.25 13.92 8.05
C PRO A 43 -11.37 13.24 7.00
N GLN A 44 -10.61 12.22 7.41
CA GLN A 44 -9.68 11.48 6.55
C GLN A 44 -10.18 10.04 6.28
N PRO A 45 -11.24 9.83 5.47
CA PRO A 45 -11.76 8.50 5.18
C PRO A 45 -10.80 7.66 4.31
N LEU A 46 -9.78 8.29 3.72
CA LEU A 46 -8.85 7.67 2.77
C LEU A 46 -7.92 6.65 3.43
N TRP A 47 -7.70 6.72 4.76
CA TRP A 47 -6.77 5.80 5.42
C TRP A 47 -7.23 4.34 5.38
N SER A 48 -8.53 4.07 5.46
CA SER A 48 -9.05 2.69 5.40
C SER A 48 -8.72 2.00 4.08
N PRO A 49 -9.11 2.53 2.90
CA PRO A 49 -8.77 1.90 1.63
C PRO A 49 -7.26 1.85 1.35
N ILE A 50 -6.47 2.82 1.86
CA ILE A 50 -5.00 2.76 1.77
C ILE A 50 -4.49 1.56 2.57
N LEU A 51 -4.93 1.36 3.81
CA LEU A 51 -4.53 0.24 4.66
C LEU A 51 -4.96 -1.12 4.08
N GLU A 52 -6.17 -1.19 3.52
CA GLU A 52 -6.72 -2.38 2.84
C GLU A 52 -5.92 -2.76 1.59
N SER A 53 -5.23 -1.80 0.97
CA SER A 53 -4.37 -2.10 -0.17
C SER A 53 -3.10 -2.85 0.21
N GLU A 54 -2.75 -2.96 1.50
CA GLU A 54 -1.50 -3.57 1.99
C GLU A 54 -0.24 -3.00 1.32
N PRO A 55 -0.01 -1.67 1.38
CA PRO A 55 1.18 -1.07 0.78
C PRO A 55 2.42 -1.53 1.53
N GLN A 56 3.53 -1.66 0.80
CA GLN A 56 4.85 -1.92 1.36
C GLN A 56 5.69 -0.63 1.45
N LEU A 57 5.23 0.44 0.80
CA LEU A 57 5.85 1.75 0.80
C LEU A 57 4.77 2.82 0.65
N TRP A 58 4.89 3.90 1.41
CA TRP A 58 4.08 5.11 1.26
C TRP A 58 4.93 6.29 0.80
N ILE A 59 4.46 7.05 -0.19
CA ILE A 59 5.13 8.25 -0.68
C ILE A 59 4.19 9.46 -0.60
N TRP A 60 4.61 10.48 0.14
CA TRP A 60 4.02 11.81 0.01
C TRP A 60 4.56 12.51 -1.23
N THR A 61 3.68 12.94 -2.13
CA THR A 61 4.08 13.63 -3.37
C THR A 61 4.03 15.17 -3.25
N GLY A 62 3.81 15.68 -2.04
CA GLY A 62 3.60 17.10 -1.74
C GLY A 62 2.37 17.29 -0.86
N ASP A 63 2.16 18.51 -0.36
CA ASP A 63 0.98 18.90 0.42
C ASP A 63 0.56 17.88 1.49
N ASN A 64 1.53 17.23 2.14
CA ASN A 64 1.31 16.32 3.26
C ASN A 64 0.81 17.08 4.50
N VAL A 65 1.26 18.34 4.64
CA VAL A 65 0.76 19.35 5.58
C VAL A 65 0.70 20.69 4.84
N TYR A 66 -0.38 21.45 5.03
CA TYR A 66 -0.54 22.77 4.42
C TYR A 66 0.22 23.83 5.26
N GLY A 67 1.27 24.39 4.67
CA GLY A 67 2.16 25.39 5.27
C GLY A 67 1.81 26.84 4.94
N ASP A 68 0.53 27.16 4.81
CA ASP A 68 -0.03 28.49 4.58
C ASP A 68 0.08 29.42 5.82
N THR A 69 1.21 29.36 6.52
CA THR A 69 1.53 30.16 7.70
C THR A 69 3.03 30.45 7.77
N LEU A 70 3.39 31.63 8.30
CA LEU A 70 4.78 31.97 8.65
C LEU A 70 5.11 31.66 10.12
N ASP A 71 4.09 31.34 10.92
CA ASP A 71 4.27 30.98 12.32
C ASP A 71 4.64 29.50 12.44
N MET A 72 5.87 29.24 12.87
CA MET A 72 6.41 27.88 13.03
C MET A 72 5.68 27.07 14.10
N SER A 73 5.07 27.73 15.10
CA SER A 73 4.28 27.04 16.12
C SER A 73 2.98 26.47 15.55
N VAL A 74 2.36 27.21 14.61
CA VAL A 74 1.19 26.75 13.85
C VAL A 74 1.58 25.59 12.94
N LEU A 75 2.66 25.72 12.18
CA LEU A 75 3.14 24.63 11.32
C LEU A 75 3.43 23.35 12.13
N ALA A 76 4.11 23.47 13.28
CA ALA A 76 4.38 22.35 14.16
C ALA A 76 3.09 21.69 14.70
N THR A 77 2.05 22.49 14.98
CA THR A 77 0.73 21.98 15.38
C THR A 77 0.09 21.14 14.28
N LYS A 78 0.11 21.62 13.03
CA LYS A 78 -0.47 20.89 11.89
C LYS A 78 0.23 19.54 11.65
N TYR A 79 1.56 19.49 11.79
CA TYR A 79 2.29 18.22 11.75
C TYR A 79 1.90 17.27 12.88
N ARG A 80 1.71 17.79 14.11
CA ARG A 80 1.23 16.99 15.23
C ARG A 80 -0.16 16.42 14.95
N GLU A 81 -1.08 17.21 14.41
CA GLU A 81 -2.43 16.76 14.02
C GLU A 81 -2.39 15.61 13.02
N GLN A 82 -1.59 15.74 11.94
CA GLN A 82 -1.39 14.64 11.00
C GLN A 82 -0.85 13.39 11.72
N SER A 83 0.22 13.53 12.51
CA SER A 83 0.88 12.41 13.20
C SER A 83 0.00 11.75 14.26
N ALA A 84 -1.01 12.45 14.77
CA ALA A 84 -1.96 11.93 15.74
C ALA A 84 -3.14 11.19 15.08
N ASN A 85 -3.29 11.25 13.76
CA ASN A 85 -4.36 10.55 13.07
C ASN A 85 -4.16 9.02 13.18
N PRO A 86 -5.14 8.27 13.74
CA PRO A 86 -4.98 6.82 13.95
C PRO A 86 -4.75 6.02 12.67
N GLY A 87 -5.37 6.43 11.56
CA GLY A 87 -5.18 5.76 10.26
C GLY A 87 -3.78 5.98 9.71
N TYR A 88 -3.24 7.19 9.88
CA TYR A 88 -1.86 7.49 9.49
C TYR A 88 -0.84 6.76 10.37
N GLN A 89 -1.06 6.71 11.69
CA GLN A 89 -0.21 5.93 12.61
C GLN A 89 -0.21 4.45 12.26
N GLN A 90 -1.38 3.87 11.94
CA GLN A 90 -1.48 2.49 11.49
C GLN A 90 -0.72 2.25 10.19
N LEU A 91 -0.75 3.20 9.25
CA LEU A 91 0.01 3.09 8.01
C LEU A 91 1.51 3.09 8.30
N GLN A 92 2.00 4.06 9.09
CA GLN A 92 3.41 4.18 9.47
C GLN A 92 3.97 2.95 10.19
N ALA A 93 3.13 2.21 10.92
CA ALA A 93 3.54 0.97 11.57
C ALA A 93 3.66 -0.23 10.60
N ARG A 94 3.15 -0.11 9.37
CA ARG A 94 3.10 -1.20 8.38
C ARG A 94 4.07 -1.03 7.21
N VAL A 95 4.40 0.21 6.84
CA VAL A 95 5.30 0.55 5.72
C VAL A 95 6.70 0.95 6.17
#